data_AF-A0A537U3I6-F1
#
_entry.id   AF-A0A537U3I6-F1
#
_cell.length_a   1.000
_cell.length_b   1.000
_cell.length_c   1.000
_cell.angle_alpha   90.00
_cell.angle_beta   90.00
_cell.angle_gamma   90.00
#
_symmetry.space_group_name_H-M   'P 1'
#
loop_
_entity.id
_entity.type
_entity.pdbx_description
1 polymer ?
#
loop_
_entity_poly.entity_id
_entity_poly.type
_entity_poly.pdbx_seq_one_letter_code
_entity_poly.pdbx_strand_id
1 'polypeptide(L)'
;MIGDVVLRSLDRGAIAFLATLAAIGILVPVLNLVLPPTSSFHLSSYFVALFGKYVCLALLALSIDLIWGYCGILSLGHGAFFALGGYAMGMYLMRQIGTRGVYAHPVLPDFMVFLNWPELPVYWYGFQHFAYAAFMVVFVPGLLAFVFGWFAFRSRVTGVYLSIITQALTFALMLGF
;
A
#
# COMPACT_ATOMS: atom_id res chain seq x y z
N MET A 1 -29.24 5.24 1.68
CA MET A 1 -29.63 3.81 1.81
C MET A 1 -28.48 2.89 2.19
N ILE A 2 -27.39 2.75 1.42
CA ILE A 2 -26.22 1.94 1.86
C ILE A 2 -25.42 2.66 2.96
N GLY A 3 -25.22 3.98 2.83
CA GLY A 3 -24.51 4.79 3.83
C GLY A 3 -25.15 4.75 5.22
N ASP A 4 -26.48 4.85 5.29
CA ASP A 4 -27.22 4.84 6.57
C ASP A 4 -27.14 3.51 7.32
N VAL A 5 -27.01 2.40 6.58
CA VAL A 5 -26.88 1.06 7.16
C VAL A 5 -25.49 0.88 7.77
N VAL A 6 -24.44 1.33 7.07
CA VAL A 6 -23.05 1.28 7.56
C VAL A 6 -22.83 2.23 8.74
N LEU A 7 -23.38 3.44 8.67
CA LEU A 7 -23.30 4.42 9.76
C LEU A 7 -24.04 3.96 11.03
N ARG A 8 -25.11 3.16 10.90
CA ARG A 8 -25.82 2.60 12.06
C ARG A 8 -25.13 1.40 12.70
N SER A 9 -24.27 0.69 11.97
CA SER A 9 -23.46 -0.40 12.52
C SER A 9 -22.18 0.07 13.23
N LEU A 10 -21.80 1.34 13.08
CA LEU A 10 -20.61 1.90 13.71
C LEU A 10 -20.97 2.70 14.97
N ASP A 11 -20.25 2.43 16.05
CA ASP A 11 -20.36 3.22 17.28
C ASP A 11 -19.97 4.68 17.04
N ARG A 12 -20.52 5.57 17.87
CA ARG A 12 -20.29 7.02 17.78
C ARG A 12 -18.79 7.38 17.82
N GLY A 13 -18.00 6.61 18.56
CA GLY A 13 -16.53 6.74 18.60
C GLY A 13 -15.84 6.35 17.29
N ALA A 14 -16.26 5.27 16.64
CA ALA A 14 -15.72 4.84 15.35
C ALA A 14 -16.01 5.87 14.25
N ILE A 15 -17.23 6.43 14.24
CA ILE A 15 -17.60 7.50 13.29
C ILE A 15 -16.73 8.75 13.52
N ALA A 16 -16.57 9.18 14.77
CA ALA A 16 -15.74 10.34 15.11
C ALA A 16 -14.28 10.13 14.67
N PHE A 17 -13.73 8.93 14.90
CA PHE A 17 -12.39 8.57 14.46
C PHE A 17 -12.25 8.62 12.93
N LEU A 18 -13.13 7.95 12.19
CA LEU A 18 -13.08 7.92 10.72
C LEU A 18 -13.28 9.31 10.10
N ALA A 19 -14.19 10.11 10.65
CA ALA A 19 -14.41 11.49 10.21
C ALA A 19 -13.17 12.35 10.45
N THR A 20 -12.51 12.21 11.61
CA THR A 20 -11.28 12.93 11.92
C THR A 20 -10.14 12.50 11.00
N LEU A 21 -9.98 11.20 10.76
CA LEU A 21 -8.98 10.66 9.85
C LEU A 21 -9.18 11.17 8.42
N ALA A 22 -10.41 11.15 7.92
CA ALA A 22 -10.76 11.67 6.60
C ALA A 22 -10.51 13.18 6.50
N ALA A 23 -10.90 13.94 7.54
CA ALA A 23 -10.66 15.38 7.60
C ALA A 23 -9.17 15.71 7.53
N ILE A 24 -8.33 15.02 8.32
CA ILE A 24 -6.88 15.21 8.29
C ILE A 24 -6.31 14.80 6.93
N GLY A 25 -6.76 13.66 6.37
CA GLY A 25 -6.31 13.15 5.08
C GLY A 25 -6.59 14.11 3.91
N ILE A 26 -7.62 14.94 4.01
CA ILE A 26 -7.93 16.01 3.04
C ILE A 26 -7.21 17.32 3.40
N LEU A 27 -7.19 17.69 4.68
CA LEU A 27 -6.64 18.95 5.14
C LEU A 27 -5.14 19.06 4.83
N VAL A 28 -4.37 18.00 5.08
CA VAL A 28 -2.91 18.00 4.86
C VAL A 28 -2.53 18.35 3.41
N PRO A 29 -3.04 17.67 2.36
CA PRO A 29 -2.73 18.03 0.97
C PRO A 29 -3.33 19.38 0.57
N VAL A 30 -4.48 19.79 1.10
CA VAL A 30 -5.06 21.11 0.83
C VAL A 30 -4.16 22.24 1.36
N LEU A 31 -3.64 22.11 2.58
CA LEU A 31 -2.71 23.07 3.17
C LEU A 31 -1.39 23.15 2.39
N ASN A 32 -0.96 22.07 1.75
CA ASN A 32 0.22 22.07 0.88
C ASN A 32 -0.03 22.72 -0.49
N LEU A 33 -1.17 22.46 -1.12
CA LEU A 33 -1.44 22.88 -2.51
C LEU A 33 -2.06 24.28 -2.62
N VAL A 34 -2.88 24.71 -1.65
CA VAL A 34 -3.65 25.96 -1.75
C VAL A 34 -2.93 27.14 -1.10
N LEU A 35 -2.22 26.91 0.00
CA LEU A 35 -1.58 28.00 0.74
C LEU A 35 -0.23 28.39 0.13
N PRO A 36 0.09 29.70 0.06
CA PRO A 36 1.40 30.15 -0.37
C PRO A 36 2.50 29.65 0.58
N PRO A 37 3.73 29.38 0.09
CA PRO A 37 4.85 28.95 0.92
C PRO A 37 5.24 29.91 2.05
N THR A 38 4.82 31.18 1.97
CA THR A 38 5.06 32.22 2.98
C THR A 38 4.07 32.19 4.15
N SER A 39 2.99 31.42 4.05
CA SER A 39 1.99 31.29 5.11
C SER A 39 2.52 30.39 6.24
N SER A 40 2.27 30.77 7.50
CA SER A 40 2.61 29.96 8.68
C SER A 40 1.91 28.59 8.70
N PHE A 41 0.82 28.43 7.94
CA PHE A 41 0.04 27.20 7.86
C PHE A 41 0.36 26.35 6.63
N HIS A 42 1.29 26.78 5.77
CA HIS A 42 1.71 25.99 4.61
C HIS A 42 2.50 24.76 5.07
N LEU A 43 2.03 23.58 4.70
CA LEU A 43 2.74 22.34 4.92
C LEU A 43 3.65 22.07 3.73
N SER A 44 4.94 21.86 3.96
CA SER A 44 5.88 21.51 2.88
C SER A 44 5.61 20.10 2.34
N SER A 45 6.02 19.85 1.10
CA SER A 45 5.88 18.51 0.48
C SER A 45 6.60 17.41 1.25
N TYR A 46 7.66 17.76 2.00
CA TYR A 46 8.33 16.85 2.93
C TYR A 46 7.38 16.35 4.03
N PHE A 47 6.63 17.27 4.67
CA PHE A 47 5.66 16.89 5.71
C PHE A 47 4.53 16.04 5.15
N VAL A 48 4.05 16.34 3.94
CA VAL A 48 3.02 15.53 3.27
C VAL A 48 3.52 14.11 3.02
N ALA A 49 4.75 13.95 2.51
CA ALA A 49 5.35 12.65 2.28
C ALA A 49 5.57 11.87 3.59
N LEU A 50 6.04 12.55 4.64
CA LEU A 50 6.26 11.93 5.95
C LEU A 50 4.95 11.49 6.61
N PHE A 51 3.93 12.34 6.55
CA PHE A 51 2.58 12.02 7.03
C PHE A 51 2.01 10.80 6.29
N GLY A 52 2.08 10.80 4.95
CA GLY A 52 1.64 9.66 4.13
C GLY A 52 2.36 8.36 4.53
N LYS A 53 3.68 8.43 4.78
CA LYS A 53 4.46 7.28 5.27
C LYS A 53 3.95 6.77 6.61
N TYR A 54 3.67 7.64 7.57
CA TYR A 54 3.18 7.23 8.89
C TYR A 54 1.78 6.64 8.83
N VAL A 55 0.86 7.23 8.05
CA VAL A 55 -0.48 6.66 7.83
C VAL A 55 -0.40 5.29 7.17
N CYS A 56 0.49 5.14 6.18
CA CYS A 56 0.72 3.87 5.50
C CYS A 56 1.20 2.78 6.48
N LEU A 57 2.17 3.10 7.35
CA LEU A 57 2.65 2.19 8.39
C LEU A 57 1.61 1.93 9.50
N ALA A 58 0.78 2.92 9.82
CA ALA A 58 -0.32 2.75 10.77
C ALA A 58 -1.40 1.81 10.23
N LEU A 59 -1.73 1.89 8.94
CA LEU A 59 -2.63 0.94 8.28
C LEU A 59 -2.05 -0.49 8.28
N LEU A 60 -0.74 -0.63 8.08
CA LEU A 60 -0.06 -1.92 8.19
C LEU A 60 -0.10 -2.48 9.62
N ALA A 61 0.13 -1.63 10.63
CA ALA A 61 0.03 -2.05 12.03
C ALA A 61 -1.40 -2.48 12.38
N LEU A 62 -2.40 -1.72 11.93
CA LEU A 62 -3.82 -2.02 12.14
C LEU A 62 -4.23 -3.33 11.45
N SER A 63 -3.73 -3.62 10.25
CA SER A 63 -4.08 -4.86 9.56
C SER A 63 -3.51 -6.10 10.25
N ILE A 64 -2.31 -5.99 10.84
CA ILE A 64 -1.73 -7.05 11.69
C ILE A 64 -2.54 -7.22 12.98
N ASP A 65 -2.93 -6.12 13.62
CA ASP A 65 -3.76 -6.14 14.83
C ASP A 65 -5.13 -6.80 14.58
N LEU A 66 -5.77 -6.56 13.44
CA LEU A 66 -7.01 -7.26 13.09
C LEU A 66 -6.81 -8.77 12.95
N ILE A 67 -5.71 -9.23 12.33
CA ILE A 67 -5.48 -10.65 12.13
C ILE A 67 -5.12 -11.35 13.45
N TRP A 68 -4.24 -10.73 14.24
CA TRP A 68 -3.78 -11.35 15.47
C TRP A 68 -4.69 -11.08 16.67
N GLY A 69 -5.11 -9.83 16.85
CA GLY A 69 -5.98 -9.39 17.95
C GLY A 69 -7.44 -9.84 17.82
N TYR A 70 -8.02 -9.79 16.61
CA TYR A 70 -9.42 -10.20 16.41
C TYR A 70 -9.57 -11.66 15.97
N CYS A 71 -8.82 -12.10 14.96
CA CYS A 71 -8.94 -13.50 14.48
C CYS A 71 -8.15 -14.51 15.34
N GLY A 72 -7.25 -14.06 16.23
CA GLY A 72 -6.42 -14.94 17.06
C GLY A 72 -5.32 -15.68 16.28
N ILE A 73 -5.01 -15.24 15.06
CA ILE A 73 -4.04 -15.90 14.18
C ILE A 73 -2.79 -15.04 14.11
N LEU A 74 -1.65 -15.56 14.54
CA LEU A 74 -0.38 -14.84 14.39
C LEU A 74 0.16 -15.03 12.96
N SER A 75 0.10 -13.98 12.12
CA SER A 75 0.71 -13.97 10.79
C SER A 75 1.97 -13.11 10.79
N LEU A 76 3.13 -13.76 10.72
CA LEU A 76 4.43 -13.07 10.67
C LEU A 76 4.86 -12.69 9.24
N GLY A 77 4.06 -13.07 8.24
CA GLY A 77 4.34 -12.77 6.83
C GLY A 77 3.55 -11.61 6.23
N HIS A 78 2.84 -10.84 7.06
CA HIS A 78 1.89 -9.84 6.57
C HIS A 78 2.55 -8.74 5.71
N GLY A 79 3.80 -8.38 6.03
CA GLY A 79 4.58 -7.39 5.31
C GLY A 79 4.81 -7.73 3.83
N ALA A 80 4.85 -9.02 3.47
CA ALA A 80 5.00 -9.43 2.07
C ALA A 80 3.82 -8.98 1.19
N PHE A 81 2.59 -9.18 1.66
CA PHE A 81 1.38 -8.77 0.94
C PHE A 81 1.30 -7.25 0.80
N PHE A 82 1.63 -6.54 1.87
CA PHE A 82 1.69 -5.09 1.87
C PHE A 82 2.74 -4.55 0.89
N ALA A 83 3.94 -5.14 0.88
CA ALA A 83 5.00 -4.77 -0.05
C ALA A 83 4.60 -5.00 -1.50
N LEU A 84 3.93 -6.10 -1.83
CA LEU A 84 3.46 -6.37 -3.21
C LEU A 84 2.43 -5.34 -3.68
N GLY A 85 1.44 -5.01 -2.85
CA GLY A 85 0.46 -3.96 -3.17
C GLY A 85 1.14 -2.59 -3.31
N GLY A 86 2.03 -2.25 -2.37
CA GLY A 86 2.82 -1.02 -2.41
C GLY A 86 3.70 -0.92 -3.67
N TYR A 87 4.32 -2.03 -4.08
CA TYR A 87 5.17 -2.11 -5.27
C TYR A 87 4.34 -1.90 -6.55
N ALA A 88 3.15 -2.50 -6.65
CA ALA A 88 2.23 -2.28 -7.76
C ALA A 88 1.84 -0.79 -7.91
N MET A 89 1.51 -0.12 -6.80
CA MET A 89 1.25 1.33 -6.83
C MET A 89 2.53 2.14 -7.13
N GLY A 90 3.68 1.71 -6.60
CA GLY A 90 4.98 2.32 -6.85
C GLY A 90 5.35 2.32 -8.33
N MET A 91 5.11 1.21 -9.04
CA MET A 91 5.31 1.13 -10.49
C MET A 91 4.46 2.17 -11.23
N TYR A 92 3.20 2.34 -10.84
CA TYR A 92 2.33 3.38 -11.42
C TYR A 92 2.85 4.79 -11.17
N LEU A 93 3.17 5.11 -9.92
CA LEU A 93 3.66 6.45 -9.56
C LEU A 93 4.98 6.78 -10.27
N MET A 94 5.91 5.82 -10.39
CA MET A 94 7.16 5.99 -11.13
C MET A 94 6.93 6.24 -12.61
N ARG A 95 5.95 5.56 -13.21
CA ARG A 95 5.56 5.79 -14.62
C ARG A 95 4.90 7.15 -14.83
N GLN A 96 4.27 7.72 -13.81
CA GLN A 96 3.68 9.06 -13.90
C GLN A 96 4.73 10.17 -13.90
N ILE A 97 5.92 9.98 -13.31
CA ILE A 97 6.96 11.01 -13.25
C ILE A 97 7.34 11.49 -14.66
N GLY A 98 7.70 10.55 -15.55
CA GLY A 98 8.06 10.83 -16.94
C GLY A 98 9.18 11.87 -17.07
N THR A 99 8.98 12.88 -17.92
CA THR A 99 9.96 13.95 -18.18
C THR A 99 10.23 14.87 -16.99
N ARG A 100 9.47 14.75 -15.89
CA ARG A 100 9.71 15.49 -14.64
C ARG A 100 10.83 14.86 -13.79
N GLY A 101 11.33 13.70 -14.21
CA GLY A 101 12.45 13.03 -13.57
C GLY A 101 13.79 13.71 -13.85
N VAL A 102 14.83 13.28 -13.14
CA VAL A 102 16.20 13.81 -13.25
C VAL A 102 16.76 13.62 -14.67
N TYR A 103 16.46 12.48 -15.30
CA TYR A 103 16.95 12.16 -16.65
C TYR A 103 15.98 12.59 -17.76
N ALA A 104 14.82 13.16 -17.40
CA ALA A 104 13.78 13.63 -18.31
C ALA A 104 13.37 12.61 -19.39
N HIS A 105 13.50 11.31 -19.13
CA HIS A 105 13.21 10.27 -20.11
C HIS A 105 11.69 10.04 -20.21
N PRO A 106 11.10 9.99 -21.42
CA PRO A 106 9.64 9.98 -21.59
C PRO A 106 8.96 8.66 -21.19
N VAL A 107 9.69 7.53 -21.22
CA VAL A 107 9.12 6.18 -21.03
C VAL A 107 9.74 5.44 -19.84
N LEU A 108 11.07 5.33 -19.79
CA LEU A 108 11.81 4.68 -18.71
C LEU A 108 11.80 5.52 -17.42
N PRO A 109 11.50 4.92 -16.25
CA PRO A 109 11.73 5.54 -14.96
C PRO A 109 13.20 5.88 -14.70
N ASP A 110 13.47 6.91 -13.89
CA ASP A 110 14.82 7.41 -13.62
C ASP A 110 15.80 6.34 -13.11
N PHE A 111 15.35 5.41 -12.26
CA PHE A 111 16.22 4.35 -11.75
C PHE A 111 16.66 3.36 -12.85
N MET A 112 15.83 3.13 -13.87
CA MET A 112 16.18 2.27 -15.01
C MET A 112 17.23 2.95 -15.89
N VAL A 113 17.07 4.26 -16.11
CA VAL A 113 18.07 5.06 -16.84
C VAL A 113 19.39 5.07 -16.08
N PHE A 114 19.35 5.27 -14.76
CA PHE A 114 20.53 5.21 -13.89
C PHE A 114 21.26 3.86 -13.94
N LEU A 115 20.50 2.75 -13.97
CA LEU A 115 21.04 1.39 -14.09
C LEU A 115 21.39 0.97 -15.52
N ASN A 116 21.31 1.89 -16.48
CA ASN A 116 21.56 1.66 -17.91
C ASN A 116 20.71 0.53 -18.51
N TRP A 117 19.45 0.43 -18.10
CA TRP A 117 18.48 -0.49 -18.69
C TRP A 117 17.96 0.05 -20.03
N PRO A 118 18.01 -0.75 -21.12
CA PRO A 118 17.71 -0.27 -22.46
C PRO A 118 16.20 -0.17 -22.75
N GLU A 119 15.37 -0.97 -22.09
CA GLU A 119 13.94 -1.06 -22.40
C GLU A 119 13.09 -1.35 -21.16
N LEU A 120 11.79 -1.08 -21.27
CA LEU A 120 10.84 -1.29 -20.20
C LEU A 120 10.49 -2.79 -20.11
N PRO A 121 10.67 -3.46 -18.96
CA PRO A 121 10.34 -4.86 -18.82
C PRO A 121 8.85 -5.13 -19.04
N VAL A 122 8.53 -6.34 -19.50
CA VAL A 122 7.16 -6.71 -19.88
C VAL A 122 6.16 -6.54 -18.73
N TYR A 123 6.57 -6.87 -17.51
CA TYR A 123 5.71 -6.79 -16.32
C TYR A 123 5.40 -5.34 -15.87
N TRP A 124 6.10 -4.33 -16.41
CA TRP A 124 5.79 -2.91 -16.17
C TRP A 124 4.73 -2.36 -17.14
N TYR A 125 4.37 -3.10 -18.20
CA TYR A 125 3.31 -2.66 -19.10
C TYR A 125 1.95 -2.64 -18.39
N GLY A 126 1.15 -1.61 -18.71
CA GLY A 126 -0.16 -1.38 -18.12
C GLY A 126 -0.12 -0.44 -16.92
N PHE A 127 1.00 -0.35 -16.20
CA PHE A 127 1.17 0.54 -15.04
C PHE A 127 1.21 2.03 -15.40
N GLN A 128 0.98 2.42 -16.65
CA GLN A 128 0.62 3.81 -17.00
C GLN A 128 -0.85 4.14 -16.70
N HIS A 129 -1.73 3.15 -16.59
CA HIS A 129 -3.16 3.34 -16.36
C HIS A 129 -3.51 3.09 -14.90
N PHE A 130 -4.19 4.06 -14.28
CA PHE A 130 -4.56 3.98 -12.86
C PHE A 130 -5.46 2.78 -12.56
N ALA A 131 -6.48 2.52 -13.40
CA ALA A 131 -7.41 1.40 -13.19
C ALA A 131 -6.69 0.04 -13.19
N TYR A 132 -5.70 -0.13 -14.09
CA TYR A 132 -4.88 -1.34 -14.13
C TYR A 132 -4.03 -1.47 -12.86
N ALA A 133 -3.38 -0.39 -12.44
CA ALA A 133 -2.59 -0.38 -11.20
C ALA A 133 -3.46 -0.68 -9.97
N ALA A 134 -4.61 -0.03 -9.83
CA ALA A 134 -5.56 -0.26 -8.74
C ALA A 134 -6.06 -1.70 -8.69
N PHE A 135 -6.34 -2.30 -9.85
CA PHE A 135 -6.67 -3.72 -9.95
C PHE A 135 -5.49 -4.58 -9.48
N MET A 136 -4.27 -4.32 -9.95
CA MET A 136 -3.07 -5.11 -9.60
C MET A 136 -2.70 -5.01 -8.12
N VAL A 137 -2.93 -3.85 -7.48
CA VAL A 137 -2.73 -3.65 -6.04
C VAL A 137 -3.57 -4.61 -5.20
N VAL A 138 -4.74 -5.02 -5.69
CA VAL A 138 -5.61 -6.01 -5.02
C VAL A 138 -5.31 -7.41 -5.54
N PHE A 139 -5.20 -7.56 -6.86
CA PHE A 139 -5.09 -8.84 -7.54
C PHE A 139 -3.77 -9.56 -7.22
N VAL A 140 -2.63 -8.88 -7.23
CA VAL A 140 -1.31 -9.53 -7.01
C VAL A 140 -1.18 -10.07 -5.58
N PRO A 141 -1.33 -9.26 -4.51
CA PRO A 141 -1.30 -9.81 -3.16
C PRO A 141 -2.47 -10.74 -2.88
N GLY A 142 -3.65 -10.51 -3.48
CA GLY A 142 -4.82 -11.38 -3.35
C GLY A 142 -4.61 -12.76 -3.96
N LEU A 143 -3.97 -12.85 -5.13
CA LEU A 143 -3.61 -14.11 -5.77
C LEU A 143 -2.59 -14.89 -4.94
N LEU A 144 -1.56 -14.21 -4.43
CA LEU A 144 -0.60 -14.83 -3.52
C LEU A 144 -1.29 -15.34 -2.25
N ALA A 145 -2.18 -14.54 -1.67
CA ALA A 145 -2.93 -14.90 -0.47
C ALA A 145 -3.87 -16.07 -0.73
N PHE A 146 -4.49 -16.13 -1.91
CA PHE A 146 -5.34 -17.23 -2.34
C PHE A 146 -4.55 -18.53 -2.49
N VAL A 147 -3.42 -18.51 -3.21
CA VAL A 147 -2.57 -19.69 -3.39
C VAL A 147 -2.06 -20.18 -2.04
N PHE A 148 -1.52 -19.28 -1.22
CA PHE A 148 -1.05 -19.59 0.13
C PHE A 148 -2.17 -20.17 1.00
N GLY A 149 -3.32 -19.47 1.07
CA GLY A 149 -4.46 -19.86 1.87
C GLY A 149 -5.03 -21.20 1.44
N TRP A 150 -5.10 -21.47 0.14
CA TRP A 150 -5.54 -22.76 -0.38
C TRP A 150 -4.70 -23.92 0.18
N PHE A 151 -3.37 -23.81 0.14
CA PHE A 151 -2.49 -24.84 0.70
C PHE A 151 -2.57 -24.92 2.22
N ALA A 152 -2.60 -23.78 2.91
CA ALA A 152 -2.65 -23.72 4.37
C ALA A 152 -3.94 -24.34 4.92
N PHE A 153 -5.09 -24.01 4.34
CA PHE A 153 -6.39 -24.51 4.79
C PHE A 153 -6.64 -25.95 4.36
N ARG A 154 -6.24 -26.34 3.14
CA ARG A 154 -6.34 -27.75 2.70
C ARG A 154 -5.53 -28.69 3.60
N SER A 155 -4.36 -28.23 4.06
CA SER A 155 -3.48 -28.98 4.97
C SER A 155 -3.89 -28.85 6.44
N ARG A 156 -5.00 -28.15 6.76
CA ARG A 156 -5.50 -27.90 8.13
C ARG A 156 -4.41 -27.37 9.08
N VAL A 157 -3.53 -26.50 8.58
CA VAL A 157 -2.45 -25.90 9.37
C VAL A 157 -3.05 -24.95 10.41
N THR A 158 -2.65 -25.08 11.68
CA THR A 158 -3.17 -24.26 12.78
C THR A 158 -2.05 -23.73 13.67
N GLY A 159 -2.35 -22.65 14.40
CA GLY A 159 -1.48 -22.08 15.42
C GLY A 159 -0.09 -21.70 14.90
N VAL A 160 0.93 -22.09 15.65
CA VAL A 160 2.34 -21.73 15.42
C VAL A 160 2.85 -22.14 14.04
N TYR A 161 2.39 -23.28 13.51
CA TYR A 161 2.81 -23.75 12.19
C TYR A 161 2.44 -22.75 11.10
N LEU A 162 1.27 -22.11 11.19
CA LEU A 162 0.89 -21.09 10.21
C LEU A 162 1.83 -19.88 10.27
N SER A 163 2.20 -19.44 11.47
CA SER A 163 3.16 -18.36 11.67
C SER A 163 4.52 -18.67 11.04
N ILE A 164 5.07 -19.87 11.29
CA ILE A 164 6.34 -20.32 10.71
C ILE A 164 6.28 -20.34 9.18
N ILE A 165 5.21 -20.87 8.59
CA ILE A 165 5.08 -20.93 7.14
C ILE A 165 4.94 -19.52 6.54
N THR A 166 4.15 -18.62 7.14
CA THR A 166 4.05 -17.23 6.67
C THR A 166 5.38 -16.47 6.76
N GLN A 167 6.16 -16.73 7.81
CA GLN A 167 7.51 -16.18 7.96
C GLN A 167 8.46 -16.74 6.90
N ALA A 168 8.43 -18.06 6.66
CA ALA A 168 9.22 -18.72 5.63
C ALA A 168 8.87 -18.21 4.22
N LEU A 169 7.59 -18.00 3.92
CA LEU A 169 7.14 -17.37 2.67
C LEU A 169 7.74 -15.98 2.50
N THR A 170 7.71 -15.16 3.56
CA THR A 170 8.25 -13.79 3.51
C THR A 170 9.77 -13.81 3.32
N PHE A 171 10.46 -14.72 3.98
CA PHE A 171 11.89 -14.92 3.80
C PHE A 171 12.23 -15.39 2.37
N ALA A 172 11.45 -16.32 1.81
CA ALA A 172 11.62 -16.77 0.43
C ALA A 172 11.39 -15.62 -0.58
N LEU A 173 10.39 -14.77 -0.33
CA LEU A 173 10.16 -13.58 -1.15
C LEU A 173 11.30 -12.58 -1.01
N MET A 174 11.80 -12.32 0.20
CA MET A 174 12.96 -11.47 0.43
C MET A 174 14.20 -11.97 -0.32
N LEU A 175 14.42 -13.29 -0.40
CA LEU A 175 15.55 -13.87 -1.14
C LEU A 175 15.36 -13.85 -2.66
N GLY A 176 14.11 -13.74 -3.13
CA GLY A 176 13.77 -13.72 -4.55
C GLY A 176 13.97 -12.37 -5.24
N PHE A 177 14.27 -11.31 -4.47
CA PHE A 177 14.48 -9.93 -4.93
C PHE A 177 15.79 -9.37 -4.36
#